data_AF-A0A1S8CDJ6-F1
#
_entry.id   AF-A0A1S8CDJ6-F1
#
_cell.length_a   1.000
_cell.length_b   1.000
_cell.length_c   1.000
_cell.angle_alpha   90.00
_cell.angle_beta   90.00
_cell.angle_gamma   90.00
#
_symmetry.space_group_name_H-M   'P 1'
#
loop_
_entity.id
_entity.type
_entity.pdbx_description
1 polymer ?
#
loop_
_entity_poly.entity_id
_entity_poly.type
_entity_poly.pdbx_seq_one_letter_code
_entity_poly.pdbx_strand_id
1 'polypeptide(L)'
;MYIAGGVSAVVASGALTKQFGKDVALNNKGSASGTTSSLVKNADGIYEVKINSTPLEGHDRLNTPDLGGNGKLKPAEAASAAQLESTLGTMERYTPSPGAKSGTSPDFVITSGPNKGKTVDAMYTTDKLSQKEIDGLNKFYEKNMSTGSGRDVIQDHLQKADFVPVDFRVLTPANQKIFMDYIKTLPKVQQDKIIIMR
;
A
#
# COMPACT_ATOMS: atom_id res chain seq x y z
N MET A 1 -53.79 3.79 38.80
CA MET A 1 -53.88 5.26 38.88
C MET A 1 -52.63 5.83 38.24
N TYR A 2 -52.80 6.77 37.32
CA TYR A 2 -51.85 7.23 36.31
C TYR A 2 -51.01 8.44 36.82
N ILE A 3 -49.70 8.39 36.49
CA ILE A 3 -48.70 9.44 36.14
C ILE A 3 -48.32 10.63 37.04
N ALA A 4 -46.98 10.82 37.08
CA ALA A 4 -46.17 12.06 37.00
C ALA A 4 -46.31 13.09 38.15
N GLY A 5 -45.28 13.83 38.57
CA GLY A 5 -43.94 14.12 38.08
C GLY A 5 -43.46 15.40 38.81
N GLY A 6 -42.22 15.83 38.60
CA GLY A 6 -41.81 17.21 38.88
C GLY A 6 -40.50 17.37 39.66
N VAL A 7 -39.44 17.75 38.93
CA VAL A 7 -38.23 18.36 39.48
C VAL A 7 -38.26 19.85 39.10
N SER A 8 -38.18 20.71 40.12
CA SER A 8 -37.78 22.13 40.07
C SER A 8 -36.39 22.19 40.74
N ALA A 9 -35.43 23.05 40.42
CA ALA A 9 -35.53 24.42 39.94
C ALA A 9 -34.26 24.86 39.16
N VAL A 10 -34.50 25.94 38.41
CA VAL A 10 -33.57 26.78 37.65
C VAL A 10 -32.63 27.58 38.57
N VAL A 11 -31.37 27.75 38.14
CA VAL A 11 -30.59 28.97 38.42
C VAL A 11 -29.93 29.43 37.11
N ALA A 12 -30.52 30.46 36.49
CA ALA A 12 -29.82 31.43 35.66
C ALA A 12 -29.11 32.42 36.62
N SER A 13 -27.96 33.01 36.34
CA SER A 13 -27.86 34.16 35.42
C SER A 13 -26.39 34.61 35.36
N GLY A 14 -25.94 35.01 34.17
CA GLY A 14 -24.62 35.61 33.97
C GLY A 14 -24.27 35.76 32.49
N ALA A 15 -25.14 36.42 31.73
CA ALA A 15 -24.91 36.76 30.33
C ALA A 15 -24.01 38.00 30.20
N LEU A 16 -23.28 38.10 29.07
CA LEU A 16 -23.13 39.27 28.18
C LEU A 16 -21.97 38.99 27.19
N THR A 17 -22.24 38.31 26.07
CA THR A 17 -22.52 38.88 24.74
C THR A 17 -21.35 39.66 24.10
N LYS A 18 -20.73 39.05 23.07
CA LYS A 18 -20.33 39.75 21.83
C LYS A 18 -20.87 39.00 20.61
N GLN A 19 -22.10 39.37 20.29
CA GLN A 19 -22.64 39.74 18.98
C GLN A 19 -22.07 39.10 17.69
N PHE A 20 -22.82 38.10 17.22
CA PHE A 20 -23.37 37.84 15.87
C PHE A 20 -22.55 38.01 14.57
N GLY A 21 -22.52 36.90 13.82
CA GLY A 21 -22.87 36.79 12.40
C GLY A 21 -23.02 35.31 12.05
N LYS A 22 -24.25 34.74 12.10
CA LYS A 22 -24.99 34.19 10.93
C LYS A 22 -24.04 33.52 9.91
N ASP A 23 -24.01 32.19 9.77
CA ASP A 23 -25.12 31.39 9.27
C ASP A 23 -25.16 29.94 9.78
N VAL A 24 -26.39 29.42 9.85
CA VAL A 24 -26.73 28.03 10.16
C VAL A 24 -26.49 27.16 8.94
N ALA A 25 -25.69 26.09 9.08
CA ALA A 25 -25.91 24.85 8.34
C ALA A 25 -25.34 23.66 9.14
N LEU A 26 -26.27 22.90 9.73
CA LEU A 26 -26.06 21.51 10.09
C LEU A 26 -25.56 20.75 8.85
N ASN A 27 -24.42 20.09 8.95
CA ASN A 27 -24.21 18.80 8.30
C ASN A 27 -23.07 18.04 8.97
N ASN A 28 -23.48 16.98 9.67
CA ASN A 28 -22.65 15.81 9.90
C ASN A 28 -22.00 15.37 8.59
N LYS A 29 -20.70 15.60 8.43
CA LYS A 29 -19.81 14.72 7.69
C LYS A 29 -18.46 14.71 8.38
N GLY A 30 -18.18 13.60 9.06
CA GLY A 30 -16.80 13.17 9.23
C GLY A 30 -16.22 12.97 7.83
N SER A 31 -15.49 13.95 7.34
CA SER A 31 -14.64 13.79 6.18
C SER A 31 -13.25 13.47 6.70
N ALA A 32 -13.00 12.17 6.90
CA ALA A 32 -11.67 11.62 6.69
C ALA A 32 -11.32 11.89 5.22
N SER A 33 -10.77 13.07 4.95
CA SER A 33 -10.17 13.39 3.67
C SER A 33 -8.82 12.69 3.62
N GLY A 34 -8.86 11.36 3.50
CA GLY A 34 -7.72 10.59 3.03
C GLY A 34 -7.48 11.02 1.59
N THR A 35 -6.44 11.82 1.37
CA THR A 35 -5.99 12.18 0.03
C THR A 35 -5.81 10.88 -0.75
N THR A 36 -6.68 10.62 -1.72
CA THR A 36 -6.51 9.50 -2.65
C THR A 36 -5.18 9.69 -3.35
N SER A 37 -4.17 8.90 -2.98
CA SER A 37 -2.91 8.87 -3.70
C SER A 37 -3.21 8.37 -5.12
N SER A 38 -3.17 9.23 -6.13
CA SER A 38 -3.40 8.82 -7.51
C SER A 38 -2.13 8.20 -8.10
N LEU A 39 -2.26 7.12 -8.87
CA LEU A 39 -1.17 6.63 -9.73
C LEU A 39 -0.82 7.71 -10.75
N VAL A 40 0.42 8.17 -10.73
CA VAL A 40 0.93 9.13 -11.72
C VAL A 40 2.11 8.49 -12.44
N LYS A 41 2.23 8.72 -13.75
CA LYS A 41 3.42 8.30 -14.49
C LYS A 41 4.54 9.31 -14.27
N ASN A 42 5.73 8.82 -13.92
CA ASN A 42 6.93 9.65 -13.82
C ASN A 42 7.46 10.04 -15.21
N ALA A 43 8.57 10.77 -15.26
CA ALA A 43 9.20 11.22 -16.52
C ALA A 43 9.59 10.06 -17.46
N ASP A 44 9.76 8.85 -16.93
CA ASP A 44 10.07 7.64 -17.68
C ASP A 44 8.81 6.86 -18.11
N GLY A 45 7.61 7.37 -17.83
CA GLY A 45 6.34 6.73 -18.18
C GLY A 45 5.94 5.54 -17.30
N ILE A 46 6.64 5.34 -16.17
CA ILE A 46 6.37 4.29 -15.18
C ILE A 46 5.50 4.84 -14.06
N TYR A 47 4.52 4.07 -13.58
CA TYR A 47 3.67 4.50 -12.49
C TYR A 47 4.47 4.68 -11.20
N GLU A 48 4.13 5.72 -10.45
CA GLU A 48 4.73 6.06 -9.18
C GLU A 48 3.66 6.52 -8.20
N VAL A 49 3.88 6.21 -6.93
CA VAL A 49 3.10 6.70 -5.80
C VAL A 49 4.04 7.25 -4.72
N LYS A 50 3.67 8.39 -4.15
CA LYS A 50 4.32 8.93 -2.95
C LYS A 50 3.64 8.38 -1.72
N ILE A 51 4.42 7.75 -0.85
CA ILE A 51 3.95 7.14 0.38
C ILE A 51 4.22 8.07 1.55
N ASN A 52 3.13 8.55 2.16
CA ASN A 52 3.21 9.47 3.29
C ASN A 52 3.09 8.74 4.65
N SER A 53 2.40 7.61 4.68
CA SER A 53 2.18 6.81 5.88
C SER A 53 1.71 5.40 5.53
N THR A 54 1.82 4.47 6.49
CA THR A 54 1.19 3.14 6.41
C THR A 54 -0.11 3.15 7.24
N PRO A 55 -1.28 2.92 6.62
CA PRO A 55 -2.52 2.73 7.37
C PRO A 55 -2.45 1.47 8.24
N LEU A 56 -2.50 1.62 9.57
CA LEU A 56 -2.35 0.49 10.51
C LEU A 56 -3.49 -0.53 10.40
N GLU A 57 -4.73 -0.07 10.22
CA GLU A 57 -5.88 -0.97 10.06
C GLU A 57 -5.72 -1.88 8.84
N GLY A 58 -5.30 -1.32 7.70
CA GLY A 58 -5.02 -2.09 6.48
C GLY A 58 -3.85 -3.04 6.69
N HIS A 59 -2.75 -2.56 7.28
CA HIS A 59 -1.58 -3.38 7.60
C HIS A 59 -1.95 -4.59 8.46
N ASP A 60 -2.66 -4.39 9.55
CA ASP A 60 -3.00 -5.46 10.51
C ASP A 60 -3.94 -6.49 9.88
N ARG A 61 -4.87 -6.05 9.02
CA ARG A 61 -5.73 -6.96 8.24
C ARG A 61 -4.94 -7.78 7.22
N LEU A 62 -3.94 -7.18 6.58
CA LEU A 62 -3.16 -7.79 5.50
C LEU A 62 -1.97 -8.62 6.02
N ASN A 63 -1.55 -8.41 7.26
CA ASN A 63 -0.44 -9.12 7.90
C ASN A 63 -0.91 -10.48 8.44
N THR A 64 -1.35 -11.33 7.51
CA THR A 64 -1.72 -12.73 7.73
C THR A 64 -0.65 -13.66 7.13
N PRO A 65 -0.64 -14.95 7.50
CA PRO A 65 0.32 -15.91 6.95
C PRO A 65 0.26 -15.99 5.42
N ASP A 66 1.42 -15.92 4.77
CA ASP A 66 1.56 -16.11 3.33
C ASP A 66 1.45 -17.61 2.97
N LEU A 67 0.23 -18.03 2.65
CA LEU A 67 -0.08 -19.40 2.25
C LEU A 67 0.45 -19.75 0.85
N GLY A 68 0.78 -18.75 0.02
CA GLY A 68 1.37 -18.92 -1.30
C GLY A 68 2.88 -19.15 -1.26
N GLY A 69 3.56 -18.70 -0.21
CA GLY A 69 4.99 -18.87 0.02
C GLY A 69 5.29 -19.75 1.22
N ASN A 70 5.83 -19.15 2.29
CA ASN A 70 6.48 -19.88 3.38
C ASN A 70 5.60 -20.11 4.63
N GLY A 71 4.32 -19.72 4.57
CA GLY A 71 3.36 -19.87 5.67
C GLY A 71 3.61 -18.92 6.86
N LYS A 72 4.49 -17.92 6.72
CA LYS A 72 4.80 -16.96 7.78
C LYS A 72 4.15 -15.61 7.50
N LEU A 73 4.07 -14.79 8.55
CA LEU A 73 3.70 -13.39 8.42
C LEU A 73 4.74 -12.63 7.57
N LYS A 74 4.25 -11.71 6.75
CA LYS A 74 5.06 -10.83 5.89
C LYS A 74 4.66 -9.37 6.13
N PRO A 75 5.12 -8.76 7.24
CA PRO A 75 4.67 -7.43 7.65
C PRO A 75 5.06 -6.34 6.65
N ALA A 76 6.22 -6.46 5.98
CA ALA A 76 6.65 -5.46 5.01
C ALA A 76 5.83 -5.50 3.72
N GLU A 77 5.47 -6.69 3.23
CA GLU A 77 4.53 -6.84 2.12
C GLU A 77 3.14 -6.33 2.51
N ALA A 78 2.67 -6.63 3.73
CA ALA A 78 1.38 -6.12 4.24
C ALA A 78 1.36 -4.60 4.32
N ALA A 79 2.46 -3.98 4.77
CA ALA A 79 2.61 -2.53 4.80
C ALA A 79 2.59 -1.94 3.38
N SER A 80 3.28 -2.58 2.43
CA SER A 80 3.29 -2.17 1.02
C SER A 80 1.88 -2.19 0.41
N ALA A 81 1.14 -3.28 0.60
CA ALA A 81 -0.23 -3.40 0.14
C ALA A 81 -1.16 -2.37 0.82
N ALA A 82 -1.06 -2.20 2.15
CA ALA A 82 -1.85 -1.20 2.89
C ALA A 82 -1.61 0.23 2.39
N GLN A 83 -0.37 0.58 2.05
CA GLN A 83 0.02 1.88 1.49
C GLN A 83 -0.64 2.14 0.12
N LEU A 84 -0.98 1.08 -0.63
CA LEU A 84 -1.55 1.17 -1.97
C LEU A 84 -3.08 1.07 -2.00
N GLU A 85 -3.75 0.73 -0.90
CA GLU A 85 -5.21 0.51 -0.93
C GLU A 85 -6.00 1.76 -1.32
N SER A 86 -5.53 2.95 -0.94
CA SER A 86 -6.15 4.23 -1.34
C SER A 86 -6.06 4.51 -2.84
N THR A 87 -5.13 3.83 -3.52
CA THR A 87 -4.79 4.03 -4.93
C THR A 87 -5.36 2.93 -5.81
N LEU A 88 -5.24 1.69 -5.36
CA LEU A 88 -5.58 0.49 -6.13
C LEU A 88 -6.94 -0.09 -5.75
N GLY A 89 -7.43 0.18 -4.53
CA GLY A 89 -8.57 -0.49 -3.93
C GLY A 89 -8.13 -1.37 -2.76
N THR A 90 -9.07 -1.72 -1.87
CA THR A 90 -8.77 -2.62 -0.74
C THR A 90 -8.32 -3.99 -1.22
N MET A 91 -7.48 -4.64 -0.44
CA MET A 91 -6.87 -5.92 -0.80
C MET A 91 -7.07 -6.96 0.30
N GLU A 92 -6.82 -8.21 -0.08
CA GLU A 92 -6.67 -9.35 0.82
C GLU A 92 -5.41 -10.15 0.43
N ARG A 93 -4.80 -10.83 1.41
CA ARG A 93 -3.73 -11.79 1.16
C ARG A 93 -4.23 -12.87 0.21
N TYR A 94 -3.47 -13.16 -0.83
CA TYR A 94 -3.87 -14.15 -1.80
C TYR A 94 -3.93 -15.54 -1.16
N THR A 95 -5.04 -16.24 -1.36
CA THR A 95 -5.19 -17.63 -0.93
C THR A 95 -5.07 -18.54 -2.16
N PRO A 96 -3.98 -19.31 -2.30
CA PRO A 96 -3.81 -20.20 -3.43
C PRO A 96 -4.82 -21.34 -3.41
N SER A 97 -5.17 -21.84 -4.60
CA SER A 97 -5.98 -23.05 -4.72
C SER A 97 -5.25 -24.27 -4.14
N PRO A 98 -5.96 -25.26 -3.57
CA PRO A 98 -5.34 -26.49 -3.09
C PRO A 98 -4.45 -27.14 -4.15
N GLY A 99 -3.20 -27.46 -3.79
CA GLY A 99 -2.22 -28.08 -4.69
C GLY A 99 -1.44 -27.09 -5.57
N ALA A 100 -1.65 -25.77 -5.45
CA ALA A 100 -0.79 -24.80 -6.09
C ALA A 100 0.66 -24.92 -5.61
N LYS A 101 1.62 -24.68 -6.52
CA LYS A 101 3.05 -24.71 -6.18
C LYS A 101 3.40 -23.49 -5.34
N SER A 102 4.07 -23.73 -4.22
CA SER A 102 4.62 -22.64 -3.39
C SER A 102 5.54 -21.74 -4.22
N GLY A 103 5.48 -20.43 -3.98
CA GLY A 103 6.28 -19.41 -4.65
C GLY A 103 5.79 -19.02 -6.05
N THR A 104 4.66 -19.57 -6.52
CA THR A 104 4.09 -19.23 -7.85
C THR A 104 2.85 -18.32 -7.78
N SER A 105 2.40 -18.00 -6.57
CA SER A 105 1.23 -17.15 -6.34
C SER A 105 1.66 -15.69 -6.14
N PRO A 106 0.80 -14.72 -6.50
CA PRO A 106 0.98 -13.33 -6.09
C PRO A 106 0.78 -13.19 -4.58
N ASP A 107 1.21 -12.06 -4.02
CA ASP A 107 1.05 -11.78 -2.59
C ASP A 107 -0.40 -11.43 -2.22
N PHE A 108 -1.09 -10.63 -3.05
CA PHE A 108 -2.41 -10.10 -2.75
C PHE A 108 -3.36 -10.12 -3.95
N VAL A 109 -4.66 -10.00 -3.65
CA VAL A 109 -5.72 -9.73 -4.62
C VAL A 109 -6.52 -8.50 -4.20
N ILE A 110 -6.85 -7.65 -5.16
CA ILE A 110 -7.66 -6.44 -4.95
C ILE A 110 -9.13 -6.84 -4.89
N THR A 111 -9.83 -6.50 -3.80
CA THR A 111 -11.20 -6.91 -3.51
C THR A 111 -12.25 -5.83 -3.77
N SER A 112 -11.83 -4.57 -3.95
CA SER A 112 -12.72 -3.44 -4.22
C SER A 112 -12.15 -2.44 -5.24
N GLY A 113 -12.97 -1.46 -5.63
CA GLY A 113 -12.55 -0.39 -6.55
C GLY A 113 -12.40 -0.84 -8.01
N PRO A 114 -11.84 0.04 -8.86
CA PRO A 114 -11.76 -0.19 -10.31
C PRO A 114 -10.78 -1.29 -10.71
N ASN A 115 -9.88 -1.70 -9.80
CA ASN A 115 -8.93 -2.77 -10.04
C ASN A 115 -9.34 -4.10 -9.38
N LYS A 116 -10.58 -4.22 -8.91
CA LYS A 116 -11.08 -5.45 -8.29
C LYS A 116 -10.79 -6.68 -9.17
N GLY A 117 -10.27 -7.73 -8.55
CA GLY A 117 -9.89 -8.99 -9.18
C GLY A 117 -8.45 -9.03 -9.69
N LYS A 118 -7.75 -7.89 -9.77
CA LYS A 118 -6.33 -7.85 -10.14
C LYS A 118 -5.44 -8.25 -8.96
N THR A 119 -4.26 -8.76 -9.28
CA THR A 119 -3.30 -9.28 -8.30
C THR A 119 -2.09 -8.36 -8.12
N VAL A 120 -1.48 -8.44 -6.94
CA VAL A 120 -0.32 -7.62 -6.53
C VAL A 120 0.77 -8.53 -5.98
N ASP A 121 2.01 -8.30 -6.38
CA ASP A 121 3.18 -9.04 -5.92
C ASP A 121 4.34 -8.05 -5.69
N ALA A 122 4.74 -7.87 -4.43
CA ALA A 122 5.57 -6.76 -3.99
C ALA A 122 7.06 -7.11 -4.06
N MET A 123 7.87 -6.13 -4.45
CA MET A 123 9.32 -6.27 -4.55
C MET A 123 10.06 -5.33 -3.62
N TYR A 124 11.19 -5.82 -3.12
CA TYR A 124 12.12 -5.10 -2.24
C TYR A 124 11.48 -4.58 -0.95
N THR A 125 10.41 -5.22 -0.49
CA THR A 125 9.89 -5.00 0.86
C THR A 125 10.83 -5.67 1.88
N THR A 126 11.33 -4.93 2.86
CA THR A 126 12.24 -5.49 3.87
C THR A 126 11.51 -5.73 5.19
N ASP A 127 11.43 -6.99 5.64
CA ASP A 127 10.61 -7.42 6.79
C ASP A 127 10.85 -6.65 8.09
N LYS A 128 12.10 -6.24 8.36
CA LYS A 128 12.45 -5.50 9.59
C LYS A 128 12.88 -4.06 9.33
N LEU A 129 12.94 -3.64 8.06
CA LEU A 129 13.54 -2.37 7.62
C LEU A 129 14.88 -2.09 8.32
N SER A 130 15.62 -3.16 8.66
CA SER A 130 16.85 -2.99 9.39
C SER A 130 17.92 -2.46 8.43
N GLN A 131 18.74 -1.52 8.91
CA GLN A 131 19.81 -0.97 8.08
C GLN A 131 20.70 -2.09 7.50
N LYS A 132 20.91 -3.17 8.25
CA LYS A 132 21.65 -4.34 7.79
C LYS A 132 21.02 -5.05 6.59
N GLU A 133 19.70 -5.20 6.54
CA GLU A 133 19.00 -5.81 5.40
C GLU A 133 19.07 -4.89 4.17
N ILE A 134 18.85 -3.59 4.38
CA ILE A 134 18.95 -2.56 3.33
C ILE A 134 20.37 -2.51 2.76
N ASP A 135 21.40 -2.50 3.62
CA ASP A 135 22.80 -2.50 3.21
C ASP A 135 23.15 -3.79 2.45
N GLY A 136 22.67 -4.95 2.94
CA GLY A 136 22.86 -6.24 2.29
C GLY A 136 22.25 -6.29 0.90
N LEU A 137 21.00 -5.83 0.74
CA LEU A 137 20.32 -5.68 -0.55
C LEU A 137 21.16 -4.82 -1.50
N ASN A 138 21.58 -3.64 -1.05
CA ASN A 138 22.28 -2.68 -1.90
C ASN A 138 23.69 -3.12 -2.28
N LYS A 139 24.42 -3.76 -1.35
CA LYS A 139 25.81 -4.19 -1.55
C LYS A 139 25.98 -5.16 -2.73
N PHE A 140 25.00 -6.04 -2.97
CA PHE A 140 25.09 -7.06 -4.00
C PHE A 140 24.16 -6.82 -5.19
N TYR A 141 23.44 -5.70 -5.20
CA TYR A 141 22.39 -5.42 -6.18
C TYR A 141 22.90 -5.44 -7.62
N GLU A 142 23.94 -4.66 -7.93
CA GLU A 142 24.52 -4.59 -9.28
C GLU A 142 25.01 -5.95 -9.77
N LYS A 143 25.71 -6.71 -8.92
CA LYS A 143 26.17 -8.06 -9.25
C LYS A 143 24.97 -8.97 -9.57
N ASN A 144 23.92 -8.92 -8.76
CA ASN A 144 22.72 -9.72 -8.97
C ASN A 144 21.98 -9.33 -10.26
N MET A 145 21.98 -8.06 -10.64
CA MET A 145 21.33 -7.57 -11.85
C MET A 145 22.13 -7.79 -13.14
N SER A 146 23.44 -8.00 -13.04
CA SER A 146 24.34 -8.18 -14.19
C SER A 146 24.64 -9.66 -14.48
N THR A 147 24.96 -10.43 -13.44
CA THR A 147 25.48 -11.81 -13.57
C THR A 147 24.74 -12.82 -12.68
N GLY A 148 23.92 -12.35 -11.73
CA GLY A 148 23.06 -13.19 -10.92
C GLY A 148 21.63 -13.31 -11.48
N SER A 149 20.71 -13.73 -10.62
CA SER A 149 19.30 -13.98 -10.95
C SER A 149 18.40 -12.76 -10.76
N GLY A 150 18.93 -11.55 -10.57
CA GLY A 150 18.13 -10.37 -10.23
C GLY A 150 17.07 -10.04 -11.29
N ARG A 151 17.39 -10.23 -12.57
CA ARG A 151 16.45 -10.05 -13.68
C ARG A 151 15.39 -11.15 -13.72
N ASP A 152 15.77 -12.38 -13.44
CA ASP A 152 14.83 -13.52 -13.39
C ASP A 152 13.80 -13.32 -12.28
N VAL A 153 14.25 -12.87 -11.10
CA VAL A 153 13.34 -12.53 -9.99
C VAL A 153 12.33 -11.46 -10.40
N ILE A 154 12.76 -10.39 -11.08
CA ILE A 154 11.84 -9.36 -11.59
C ILE A 154 10.84 -9.97 -12.59
N GLN A 155 11.30 -10.83 -13.50
CA GLN A 155 10.40 -11.50 -14.47
C GLN A 155 9.38 -12.41 -13.77
N ASP A 156 9.79 -13.14 -12.74
CA ASP A 156 8.89 -14.00 -11.97
C ASP A 156 7.75 -13.20 -11.33
N HIS A 157 8.04 -12.05 -10.72
CA HIS A 157 7.00 -11.18 -10.16
C HIS A 157 6.07 -10.62 -11.25
N LEU A 158 6.66 -10.17 -12.38
CA LEU A 158 5.90 -9.66 -13.52
C LEU A 158 4.98 -10.71 -14.17
N GLN A 159 5.28 -12.00 -14.03
CA GLN A 159 4.45 -13.10 -14.51
C GLN A 159 3.29 -13.40 -13.56
N LYS A 160 3.49 -13.27 -12.25
CA LYS A 160 2.51 -13.66 -11.21
C LYS A 160 1.43 -12.61 -10.96
N ALA A 161 1.73 -11.34 -11.20
CA ALA A 161 0.84 -10.25 -10.82
C ALA A 161 0.46 -9.28 -11.95
N ASP A 162 -0.66 -8.59 -11.76
CA ASP A 162 -1.08 -7.45 -12.59
C ASP A 162 -0.36 -6.17 -12.20
N PHE A 163 -0.04 -6.02 -10.90
CA PHE A 163 0.74 -4.91 -10.37
C PHE A 163 1.93 -5.43 -9.57
N VAL A 164 3.09 -4.83 -9.80
CA VAL A 164 4.34 -5.13 -9.09
C VAL A 164 4.85 -3.85 -8.44
N PRO A 165 4.46 -3.58 -7.19
CA PRO A 165 4.98 -2.47 -6.44
C PRO A 165 6.43 -2.71 -6.05
N VAL A 166 7.27 -1.69 -6.21
CA VAL A 166 8.71 -1.77 -5.94
C VAL A 166 9.08 -0.67 -4.96
N ASP A 167 9.53 -1.05 -3.77
CA ASP A 167 9.92 -0.08 -2.75
C ASP A 167 11.28 0.52 -3.07
N PHE A 168 11.30 1.74 -3.61
CA PHE A 168 12.54 2.43 -3.95
C PHE A 168 13.21 3.05 -2.73
N ARG A 169 12.50 3.19 -1.60
CA ARG A 169 13.05 3.79 -0.38
C ARG A 169 14.19 2.96 0.21
N VAL A 170 14.22 1.66 -0.08
CA VAL A 170 15.27 0.74 0.36
C VAL A 170 16.40 0.57 -0.66
N LEU A 171 16.32 1.20 -1.83
CA LEU A 171 17.38 1.16 -2.85
C LEU A 171 18.16 2.48 -2.85
N THR A 172 19.49 2.39 -2.92
CA THR A 172 20.34 3.55 -3.18
C THR A 172 20.02 4.15 -4.55
N PRO A 173 20.28 5.45 -4.80
CA PRO A 173 20.07 6.06 -6.10
C PRO A 173 20.75 5.33 -7.27
N ALA A 174 21.95 4.79 -7.05
CA ALA A 174 22.65 3.98 -8.05
C ALA A 174 21.88 2.70 -8.40
N ASN A 175 21.36 1.98 -7.40
CA ASN A 175 20.60 0.76 -7.62
C ASN A 175 19.20 1.02 -8.19
N GLN A 176 18.56 2.13 -7.82
CA GLN A 176 17.33 2.60 -8.49
C GLN A 176 17.57 2.82 -9.99
N LYS A 177 18.71 3.41 -10.36
CA LYS A 177 19.07 3.59 -11.76
C LYS A 177 19.25 2.25 -12.48
N ILE A 178 19.97 1.30 -11.88
CA ILE A 178 20.16 -0.04 -12.46
C ILE A 178 18.81 -0.74 -12.69
N PHE A 179 17.89 -0.65 -11.73
CA PHE A 179 16.54 -1.19 -11.87
C PHE A 179 15.81 -0.53 -13.05
N MET A 180 15.77 0.81 -13.10
CA MET A 180 15.07 1.55 -14.15
C MET A 180 15.66 1.32 -15.54
N ASP A 181 16.98 1.24 -15.66
CA ASP A 181 17.66 0.92 -16.91
C ASP A 181 17.19 -0.45 -17.44
N TYR A 182 17.03 -1.45 -16.57
CA TYR A 182 16.47 -2.74 -16.96
C TYR A 182 14.98 -2.66 -17.32
N ILE A 183 14.14 -2.04 -16.50
CA ILE A 183 12.68 -1.91 -16.77
C ILE A 183 12.42 -1.24 -18.13
N LYS A 184 13.23 -0.24 -18.51
CA LYS A 184 13.11 0.44 -19.81
C LYS A 184 13.35 -0.48 -21.01
N THR A 185 14.04 -1.60 -20.83
CA THR A 185 14.25 -2.60 -21.90
C THR A 185 13.07 -3.56 -22.06
N LEU A 186 12.14 -3.61 -21.11
CA LEU A 186 11.03 -4.55 -21.11
C LEU A 186 9.91 -4.12 -22.07
N PRO A 187 9.07 -5.05 -22.55
CA PRO A 187 7.86 -4.71 -23.29
C PRO A 187 6.95 -3.78 -22.50
N LYS A 188 6.24 -2.88 -23.20
CA LYS A 188 5.35 -1.88 -22.57
C LYS A 188 4.33 -2.49 -21.61
N VAL A 189 3.79 -3.66 -21.96
CA VAL A 189 2.84 -4.42 -21.13
C VAL A 189 3.44 -4.84 -19.78
N GLN A 190 4.73 -5.15 -19.72
CA GLN A 190 5.42 -5.45 -18.46
C GLN A 190 5.75 -4.16 -17.71
N GLN A 191 6.17 -3.10 -18.41
CA GLN A 191 6.43 -1.81 -17.79
C GLN A 191 5.18 -1.22 -17.10
N ASP A 192 3.99 -1.37 -17.70
CA ASP A 192 2.74 -0.87 -17.11
C ASP A 192 2.30 -1.63 -15.84
N LYS A 193 2.90 -2.77 -15.52
CA LYS A 193 2.67 -3.48 -14.25
C LYS A 193 3.44 -2.87 -13.08
N ILE A 194 4.56 -2.19 -13.35
CA ILE A 194 5.45 -1.67 -12.30
C ILE A 194 4.85 -0.42 -11.65
N ILE A 195 4.86 -0.38 -10.32
CA ILE A 195 4.52 0.80 -9.52
C ILE A 195 5.69 1.13 -8.59
N ILE A 196 6.32 2.28 -8.77
CA ILE A 196 7.41 2.73 -7.90
C ILE A 196 6.82 3.36 -6.63
N MET A 197 7.27 2.92 -5.47
CA MET A 197 6.89 3.50 -4.19
C MET A 197 8.02 4.37 -3.65
N ARG A 198 7.73 5.65 -3.34
CA ARG A 198 8.70 6.64 -2.85
C ARG A 198 8.28 7.29 -1.55
#